data_AF-A0A967I4P1-F1
#
_entry.id   AF-A0A967I4P1-F1
#
_cell.length_a   1.000
_cell.length_b   1.000
_cell.length_c   1.000
_cell.angle_alpha   90.00
_cell.angle_beta   90.00
_cell.angle_gamma   90.00
#
_symmetry.space_group_name_H-M   'P 1'
#
loop_
_entity.id
_entity.type
_entity.pdbx_description
1 polymer ?
#
loop_
_entity_poly.entity_id
_entity_poly.type
_entity_poly.pdbx_seq_one_letter_code
_entity_poly.pdbx_strand_id
1 'polypeptide(L)' 'MTEGLICPNCGELVSKYRNPLPTVDIIIELEDKGIVLIQRAKEPHGWAIPGGFVDYGESLE' A
#
# COMPACT_ATOMS: atom_id res chain seq x y z
N MET A 1 -2.05 19.39 -9.80
CA MET A 1 -2.02 19.63 -11.26
C MET A 1 -2.46 18.34 -11.92
N THR A 2 -3.68 18.28 -12.42
CA THR A 2 -4.24 17.10 -13.07
C THR A 2 -3.64 17.04 -14.48
N GLU A 3 -2.79 16.05 -14.76
CA GLU A 3 -2.33 15.79 -16.12
C GLU A 3 -3.51 15.18 -16.91
N GLY A 4 -3.72 15.63 -18.14
CA GLY A 4 -4.72 15.05 -19.04
C GLY A 4 -4.14 13.84 -19.79
N LEU A 5 -4.96 12.82 -20.04
CA LEU A 5 -4.66 11.68 -20.92
C LEU A 5 -5.65 11.70 -22.09
N ILE A 6 -5.20 11.29 -23.27
CA ILE A 6 -6.09 11.09 -24.42
C ILE A 6 -6.60 9.65 -24.37
N CYS A 7 -7.92 9.46 -24.42
CA CYS A 7 -8.53 8.14 -24.48
C CYS A 7 -8.18 7.45 -25.81
N PRO A 8 -7.51 6.28 -25.81
CA PRO A 8 -7.11 5.61 -27.05
C PRO A 8 -8.29 5.09 -27.88
N ASN A 9 -9.49 5.00 -27.29
CA ASN A 9 -10.69 4.48 -27.95
C ASN A 9 -11.51 5.58 -28.64
N CYS A 10 -11.65 6.77 -28.03
CA CYS A 10 -12.53 7.84 -28.56
C CYS A 10 -11.86 9.20 -28.73
N GLY A 11 -10.60 9.38 -28.31
CA GLY A 11 -9.86 10.64 -28.46
C GLY A 11 -10.18 11.72 -27.43
N GLU A 12 -11.12 11.47 -26.51
CA GLU A 12 -11.52 12.46 -25.49
C GLU A 12 -10.40 12.68 -24.45
N LEU A 13 -10.29 13.92 -23.95
CA LEU A 13 -9.37 14.26 -22.87
C LEU A 13 -9.95 13.80 -21.52
N VAL A 14 -9.25 12.88 -20.85
CA VAL A 14 -9.65 12.37 -19.53
C VAL A 14 -8.65 12.79 -18.44
N SER A 15 -9.16 13.00 -17.24
CA SER A 15 -8.35 13.33 -16.07
C SER A 15 -7.51 12.14 -15.61
N LYS A 16 -6.19 12.32 -15.45
CA LYS A 16 -5.33 11.36 -14.74
C LYS A 16 -5.28 11.70 -13.27
N TYR A 17 -5.81 10.82 -12.44
CA TYR A 17 -5.68 10.91 -11.00
C TYR A 17 -4.39 10.25 -10.51
N ARG A 18 -3.72 10.88 -9.54
CA ARG A 18 -2.66 10.24 -8.77
C ARG A 18 -3.30 9.63 -7.54
N ASN A 19 -3.51 8.33 -7.59
CA ASN A 19 -4.11 7.58 -6.49
C ASN A 19 -2.98 6.91 -5.70
N PRO A 20 -2.74 7.27 -4.44
CA PRO A 20 -1.85 6.49 -3.60
C PRO A 20 -2.45 5.10 -3.38
N LEU A 21 -1.58 4.09 -3.29
CA LEU A 21 -2.00 2.74 -2.92
C LEU A 21 -2.04 2.66 -1.39
N PRO A 22 -3.20 2.34 -0.77
CA PRO A 22 -3.29 2.21 0.67
C PRO A 22 -2.51 0.99 1.15
N THR A 23 -1.76 1.18 2.24
CA THR A 23 -1.05 0.11 2.95
C THR A 23 -1.40 0.16 4.43
N VAL A 24 -1.38 -0.99 5.08
CA VAL A 24 -1.52 -1.14 6.53
C VAL A 24 -0.32 -1.86 7.11
N ASP A 25 0.03 -1.49 8.34
CA ASP A 25 1.06 -2.13 9.16
C ASP A 25 0.46 -2.42 10.54
N ILE A 26 0.85 -3.53 11.16
CA ILE A 26 0.31 -3.96 12.46
C ILE A 26 1.41 -4.23 13.48
N ILE A 27 1.27 -3.66 14.67
CA ILE A 27 2.08 -4.02 15.83
C ILE A 27 1.38 -5.15 16.57
N ILE A 28 1.97 -6.35 16.53
CA ILE A 28 1.45 -7.52 17.24
C ILE A 28 2.23 -7.64 18.56
N GLU A 29 1.57 -7.33 19.66
CA GLU A 29 2.11 -7.48 21.02
C GLU A 29 1.88 -8.90 21.54
N LEU A 30 2.93 -9.48 22.12
CA LEU A 30 2.88 -10.76 22.81
C LEU A 30 3.13 -10.51 24.30
N GLU A 31 2.20 -10.94 25.14
CA GLU A 31 2.28 -10.82 26.60
C GLU A 31 3.64 -11.33 27.11
N ASP A 32 4.35 -10.47 27.84
CA ASP A 32 5.70 -10.68 28.40
C ASP A 32 6.81 -11.06 27.40
N LYS A 33 6.58 -10.91 26.09
CA LYS A 33 7.53 -11.33 25.03
C LYS A 33 7.92 -10.24 24.05
N GLY A 34 7.24 -9.10 24.06
CA GLY A 34 7.52 -7.96 23.19
C GLY A 34 6.66 -7.98 21.93
N ILE A 35 7.23 -7.54 20.80
CA ILE A 35 6.49 -7.36 19.54
C ILE A 35 7.00 -8.27 18.42
N VAL A 36 6.13 -8.61 17.48
CA VAL A 36 6.50 -9.36 16.27
C VAL A 36 7.14 -8.44 15.24
N LEU A 37 8.29 -8.86 14.73
CA LEU A 37 8.97 -8.26 13.58
C LEU A 37 9.23 -9.33 12.51
N ILE A 38 9.32 -8.90 11.25
CA ILE A 38 9.68 -9.76 10.11
C ILE A 38 11.04 -9.36 9.53
N GLN A 39 11.78 -10.33 8.98
CA GLN A 39 12.92 -10.05 8.12
C GLN A 39 12.47 -9.91 6.67
N ARG A 40 12.82 -8.78 6.04
CA ARG A 40 12.44 -8.50 4.66
C ARG A 40 13.22 -9.37 3.67
N ALA A 41 12.48 -10.20 2.93
CA ALA A 41 13.05 -11.01 1.85
C ALA A 41 13.44 -10.19 0.60
N LYS A 42 12.82 -9.02 0.38
CA LYS A 42 13.10 -8.10 -0.73
C LYS A 42 13.80 -6.83 -0.20
N GLU A 43 14.72 -6.29 -1.00
CA GLU A 43 15.41 -5.05 -0.69
C GLU A 43 14.44 -3.87 -0.43
N PRO A 44 14.78 -2.90 0.44
CA PRO A 44 15.93 -2.92 1.34
C PRO A 44 15.80 -4.03 2.40
N HIS A 45 16.86 -4.79 2.65
CA HIS A 45 16.87 -5.82 3.69
C HIS A 45 16.85 -5.24 5.12
N GLY A 46 16.30 -6.00 6.06
CA GLY A 46 16.28 -5.63 7.48
C GLY A 46 14.97 -6.01 8.18
N TRP A 47 14.92 -5.69 9.47
CA TRP A 47 13.74 -5.87 10.31
C TRP A 47 12.67 -4.84 9.97
N ALA A 48 11.41 -5.28 9.91
CA ALA A 48 10.26 -4.42 9.68
C ALA A 48 9.04 -4.91 10.49
N ILE A 49 8.06 -4.02 10.64
CA ILE A 49 6.73 -4.37 11.13
C ILE A 49 6.00 -5.15 10.02
N PRO A 50 5.17 -6.16 10.36
CA PRO A 50 4.31 -6.80 9.37
C PRO A 50 3.34 -5.81 8.73
N GLY A 51 3.23 -5.82 7.41
CA GLY A 51 2.33 -4.94 6.67
C GLY A 51 2.11 -5.39 5.23
N GLY A 52 1.20 -4.70 4.54
CA GLY A 52 0.75 -5.04 3.19
C GLY A 52 -0.12 -3.96 2.54
N PHE A 53 -0.48 -4.18 1.28
CA PHE A 53 -1.48 -3.37 0.58
C PHE A 53 -2.88 -3.79 0.99
N VAL A 54 -3.82 -2.84 0.95
CA VAL A 54 -5.25 -3.10 1.21
C VAL A 54 -5.96 -3.40 -0.11
N ASP A 55 -6.74 -4.46 -0.15
CA ASP A 55 -7.54 -4.80 -1.32
C ASP A 55 -8.89 -4.04 -1.34
N TYR A 56 -9.49 -3.92 -2.52
CA TYR A 56 -10.76 -3.22 -2.67
C TYR A 56 -11.89 -3.90 -1.90
N GLY A 57 -12.56 -3.13 -1.05
CA GLY A 57 -13.68 -3.59 -0.24
C GLY A 57 -13.27 -4.15 1.13
N GLU A 58 -11.97 -4.22 1.43
CA GLU A 58 -11.49 -4.54 2.77
C GLU A 58 -11.62 -3.34 3.72
N SER A 59 -11.89 -3.64 5.00
CA SER A 59 -11.73 -2.68 6.09
C SER A 59 -10.25 -2.61 6.52
N LEU A 60 -9.89 -1.68 7.40
CA LEU A 60 -8.48 -1.47 7.78
C LEU A 60 -8.11 -2.16 9.10
N GLU A 61 -9.11 -2.67 9.81
CA GLU A 61 -9.06 -3.29 11.13
C GLU A 61 -8.64 -4.76 11.13
#